data_AF-A0A652JSV5-F1
#
_entry.id   AF-A0A652JSV5-F1
#
_cell.length_a   1.000
_cell.length_b   1.000
_cell.length_c   1.000
_cell.angle_alpha   90.00
_cell.angle_beta   90.00
_cell.angle_gamma   90.00
#
_symmetry.space_group_name_H-M   'P 1'
#
loop_
_entity.id
_entity.type
_entity.pdbx_description
1 polymer ?
#
loop_
_entity_poly.entity_id
_entity_poly.type
_entity_poly.pdbx_seq_one_letter_code
_entity_poly.pdbx_strand_id
1 'polypeptide(L)'
;EQVTFLGNHDMGRIGTFLQQDNPNASDTELVRRATLANELMFLSRGNPVIYYGDEQGFTGPGGDKDARQTLFASKTAEPTGTVTVFAVVALLVATRYSVRAFGSVREKA
;
A
#
# COMPACT_ATOMS: atom_id res chain seq x y z
N GLU A 1 12.81 13.44 13.85
CA GLU A 1 12.61 12.33 12.89
C GLU A 1 11.25 12.54 12.23
N GLN A 2 11.15 12.42 10.90
CA GLN A 2 9.90 12.65 10.17
C GLN A 2 9.31 11.31 9.71
N VAL A 3 8.04 11.07 10.07
CA VAL A 3 7.26 9.93 9.58
C VAL A 3 6.63 10.32 8.25
N THR A 4 6.80 9.48 7.24
CA THR A 4 6.22 9.65 5.92
C THR A 4 5.22 8.55 5.66
N PHE A 5 4.02 8.90 5.19
CA PHE A 5 2.93 7.97 4.93
C PHE A 5 2.08 8.50 3.76
N LEU A 6 1.36 7.61 3.09
CA LEU A 6 0.49 7.94 1.96
C LEU A 6 -1.00 7.92 2.31
N GLY A 7 -1.33 7.36 3.48
CA GLY A 7 -2.68 7.23 4.01
C GLY A 7 -2.64 6.76 5.46
N ASN A 8 -3.77 6.88 6.14
CA ASN A 8 -3.97 6.37 7.49
C ASN A 8 -5.47 6.17 7.76
N HIS A 9 -5.78 5.77 8.99
CA HIS A 9 -7.14 5.48 9.43
C HIS A 9 -8.05 6.71 9.60
N ASP A 10 -7.54 7.93 9.45
CA ASP A 10 -8.31 9.17 9.58
C ASP A 10 -8.49 9.83 8.22
N MET A 11 -7.40 10.05 7.50
CA MET A 11 -7.39 10.69 6.18
C MET A 11 -8.07 9.82 5.13
N GLY A 12 -7.88 8.50 5.19
CA GLY A 12 -8.21 7.59 4.10
C GLY A 12 -6.97 6.98 3.45
N ARG A 13 -7.20 6.26 2.35
CA ARG A 13 -6.18 5.48 1.65
C ARG A 13 -5.76 6.16 0.36
N ILE A 14 -4.51 5.93 -0.04
CA ILE A 14 -3.98 6.48 -1.29
C ILE A 14 -4.79 6.07 -2.52
N GLY A 15 -5.35 4.85 -2.53
CA GLY A 15 -6.23 4.39 -3.61
C GLY A 15 -7.44 5.32 -3.80
N THR A 16 -8.09 5.74 -2.70
CA THR A 16 -9.25 6.63 -2.75
C THR A 16 -8.87 7.99 -3.31
N PHE A 17 -7.77 8.57 -2.82
CA PHE A 17 -7.31 9.88 -3.27
C PHE A 17 -6.96 9.87 -4.75
N LEU A 18 -6.27 8.81 -5.22
CA LEU A 18 -5.94 8.69 -6.63
C LEU A 18 -7.18 8.57 -7.53
N GLN A 19 -8.19 7.81 -7.12
CA GLN A 19 -9.46 7.73 -7.87
C GLN A 19 -10.21 9.06 -7.89
N GLN A 20 -10.28 9.75 -6.75
CA GLN A 20 -10.93 11.06 -6.63
C GLN A 20 -10.26 12.13 -7.48
N ASP A 21 -8.93 12.19 -7.46
CA ASP A 21 -8.14 13.18 -8.18
C ASP A 21 -8.01 12.86 -9.68
N ASN A 22 -8.25 11.62 -10.08
CA ASN A 22 -8.08 11.15 -11.46
C ASN A 22 -9.31 10.35 -11.94
N PRO A 23 -10.50 10.97 -12.00
CA PRO A 23 -11.78 10.25 -12.23
C PRO A 23 -11.87 9.54 -13.60
N ASN A 24 -11.02 9.90 -14.55
CA ASN A 24 -10.98 9.32 -15.90
C ASN A 24 -9.75 8.41 -16.12
N ALA A 25 -8.92 8.18 -15.09
CA ALA A 25 -7.76 7.32 -15.22
C ALA A 25 -8.17 5.84 -15.27
N SER A 26 -7.47 5.08 -16.12
CA SER A 26 -7.58 3.61 -16.09
C SER A 26 -6.96 3.05 -14.81
N ASP A 27 -7.38 1.86 -14.39
CA ASP A 27 -6.77 1.14 -13.26
C ASP A 27 -5.25 1.00 -13.41
N THR A 28 -4.78 0.76 -14.64
CA THR A 28 -3.33 0.66 -14.92
C THR A 28 -2.59 1.97 -14.60
N GLU A 29 -3.19 3.11 -14.91
CA GLU A 29 -2.61 4.42 -14.59
C GLU A 29 -2.63 4.69 -13.09
N LEU A 30 -3.74 4.37 -12.41
CA LEU A 30 -3.86 4.50 -10.95
C LEU A 30 -2.81 3.65 -10.21
N VAL A 31 -2.58 2.41 -10.66
CA VAL A 31 -1.55 1.53 -10.12
C VAL A 31 -0.15 2.10 -10.32
N ARG A 32 0.14 2.69 -11.49
CA ARG A 32 1.45 3.34 -11.74
C ARG A 32 1.68 4.52 -10.80
N ARG A 33 0.64 5.33 -10.54
CA ARG A 33 0.70 6.45 -9.60
C ARG A 33 0.90 5.99 -8.16
N ALA A 34 0.16 4.97 -7.73
CA ALA A 34 0.33 4.37 -6.41
C ALA A 34 1.74 3.80 -6.25
N THR A 35 2.28 3.16 -7.29
CA THR A 35 3.66 2.64 -7.30
C THR A 35 4.66 3.78 -7.15
N LEU A 36 4.56 4.83 -7.95
CA LEU A 36 5.45 5.99 -7.88
C LEU A 36 5.40 6.66 -6.50
N ALA A 37 4.21 6.83 -5.92
CA ALA A 37 4.05 7.41 -4.59
C ALA A 37 4.75 6.55 -3.51
N ASN A 38 4.62 5.23 -3.59
CA ASN A 38 5.33 4.30 -2.72
C ASN A 38 6.85 4.35 -2.92
N GLU A 39 7.33 4.39 -4.17
CA GLU A 39 8.76 4.56 -4.47
C GLU A 39 9.32 5.85 -3.85
N LEU A 40 8.61 6.97 -3.99
CA LEU A 40 9.01 8.23 -3.37
C LEU A 40 9.04 8.14 -1.84
N MET A 41 8.05 7.50 -1.22
CA MET A 41 8.01 7.32 0.23
C MET A 41 9.16 6.44 0.74
N PHE A 42 9.42 5.29 0.09
CA PHE A 42 10.45 4.35 0.54
C PHE A 42 11.88 4.80 0.25
N LEU A 43 12.09 5.56 -0.83
CA LEU A 43 13.43 5.94 -1.28
C LEU A 43 13.86 7.34 -0.82
N SER A 44 12.95 8.09 -0.20
CA SER A 44 13.26 9.37 0.42
C SER A 44 13.76 9.20 1.86
N ARG A 45 14.41 10.24 2.40
CA ARG A 45 14.76 10.28 3.82
C ARG A 45 13.49 10.36 4.68
N GLY A 46 13.45 9.57 5.75
CA GLY A 46 12.35 9.56 6.70
C GLY A 46 12.18 8.17 7.29
N ASN A 47 11.10 8.00 8.06
CA ASN A 47 10.64 6.71 8.54
C ASN A 47 9.33 6.37 7.82
N PRO A 48 9.37 5.56 6.75
CA PRO A 48 8.19 5.24 5.95
C PRO A 48 7.24 4.31 6.70
N VAL A 49 5.97 4.69 6.76
CA VAL A 49 4.90 3.90 7.41
C VAL A 49 3.83 3.59 6.39
N ILE A 50 3.54 2.30 6.25
CA ILE A 50 2.48 1.76 5.39
C ILE A 50 1.25 1.52 6.27
N TYR A 51 0.09 1.96 5.80
CA TYR A 51 -1.18 1.62 6.44
C TYR A 51 -1.66 0.24 5.95
N TYR A 52 -2.15 -0.59 6.86
CA TYR A 52 -2.45 -1.99 6.57
C TYR A 52 -3.41 -2.15 5.37
N GLY A 53 -3.14 -3.11 4.49
CA GLY A 53 -3.94 -3.35 3.29
C GLY A 53 -3.57 -2.47 2.10
N ASP A 54 -2.86 -1.34 2.28
CA ASP A 54 -2.39 -0.53 1.15
C ASP A 54 -1.37 -1.32 0.30
N GLU A 55 -0.62 -2.25 0.92
CA GLU A 55 0.27 -3.18 0.21
C GLU A 55 -0.48 -4.19 -0.69
N GLN A 56 -1.79 -4.34 -0.48
CA GLN A 56 -2.71 -5.17 -1.28
C GLN A 56 -3.58 -4.33 -2.24
N GLY A 57 -3.44 -3.00 -2.21
CA GLY A 57 -4.24 -2.08 -3.03
C GLY A 57 -5.58 -1.70 -2.40
N PHE A 58 -5.74 -1.78 -1.07
CA PHE A 58 -6.96 -1.31 -0.42
C PHE A 58 -7.22 0.16 -0.76
N THR A 59 -8.45 0.44 -1.18
CA THR A 59 -8.90 1.78 -1.55
C THR A 59 -9.90 2.28 -0.51
N GLY A 60 -11.00 1.57 -0.28
CA GLY A 60 -12.03 2.02 0.67
C GLY A 60 -12.78 3.28 0.21
N PRO A 61 -14.00 3.52 0.72
CA PRO A 61 -14.84 4.61 0.21
C PRO A 61 -14.51 5.99 0.82
N GLY A 62 -13.64 6.10 1.82
CA GLY A 62 -13.36 7.37 2.49
C GLY A 62 -12.35 7.27 3.63
N GLY A 63 -12.40 8.25 4.54
CA GLY A 63 -11.60 8.31 5.77
C GLY A 63 -12.29 7.70 6.99
N ASP A 64 -11.68 7.83 8.17
CA ASP A 64 -12.19 7.26 9.44
C ASP A 64 -12.59 5.78 9.31
N LYS A 65 -13.85 5.43 9.63
CA LYS A 65 -14.37 4.06 9.59
C LYS A 65 -14.33 3.48 8.18
N ASP A 66 -14.48 4.34 7.17
CA ASP A 66 -14.44 3.97 5.77
C ASP A 66 -13.00 3.68 5.29
N ALA A 67 -11.98 3.83 6.14
CA ALA A 67 -10.61 3.38 5.89
C ALA A 67 -10.23 2.13 6.72
N ARG A 68 -11.15 1.58 7.51
CA ARG A 68 -10.86 0.54 8.52
C ARG A 68 -11.44 -0.83 8.15
N GLN A 69 -11.43 -1.18 6.87
CA GLN A 69 -11.90 -2.48 6.37
C GLN A 69 -11.15 -3.65 7.03
N THR A 70 -11.82 -4.80 7.10
CA THR A 70 -11.17 -6.07 7.47
C THR A 70 -10.08 -6.48 6.47
N LEU A 71 -8.91 -6.88 6.99
CA LEU A 71 -7.83 -7.48 6.19
C LEU A 71 -8.17 -8.89 5.71
N PHE A 72 -9.03 -9.58 6.46
CA PHE A 72 -9.35 -10.98 6.20
C PHE A 72 -10.65 -11.07 5.42
N ALA A 73 -10.73 -12.14 4.61
CA ALA A 73 -11.95 -12.48 3.90
C ALA A 73 -13.13 -12.55 4.90
N SER A 74 -14.15 -11.73 4.66
CA SER A 74 -15.38 -11.71 5.44
C SER A 74 -16.55 -12.24 4.63
N LYS A 75 -17.53 -12.82 5.33
CA LYS A 75 -18.82 -13.24 4.75
C LYS A 75 -19.82 -12.08 4.67
N THR A 76 -19.57 -10.98 5.36
CA THR A 76 -20.37 -9.75 5.23
C THR A 76 -19.85 -8.92 4.07
N ALA A 77 -20.77 -8.36 3.29
CA ALA A 77 -20.44 -7.39 2.28
C ALA A 77 -19.96 -6.10 2.97
N GLU A 78 -18.64 -5.92 3.02
CA GLU A 78 -18.05 -4.61 3.23
C GLU A 78 -17.85 -3.96 1.86
N PRO A 79 -17.77 -2.62 1.76
CA PRO A 79 -17.26 -1.97 0.56
C PRO A 79 -15.81 -2.39 0.37
N THR A 80 -15.59 -3.55 -0.26
CA THR A 80 -14.28 -4.06 -0.60
C THR A 80 -13.72 -3.10 -1.64
N GLY A 81 -12.76 -2.27 -1.23
CA GLY A 81 -11.91 -1.57 -2.17
C GLY A 81 -11.32 -2.61 -3.10
N THR A 82 -11.56 -2.47 -4.41
CA THR A 82 -11.03 -3.34 -5.46
C THR A 82 -9.59 -3.72 -5.16
N VAL A 83 -9.33 -5.02 -4.88
CA VAL A 83 -7.98 -5.56 -4.72
C VAL A 83 -7.37 -5.64 -6.11
N THR A 84 -6.80 -4.54 -6.57
CA THR A 84 -5.90 -4.52 -7.71
C THR A 84 -4.57 -3.97 -7.23
N VAL A 85 -3.77 -4.85 -6.61
CA VAL A 85 -2.39 -5.17 -7.01
C VAL A 85 -1.76 -6.03 -5.93
N PHE A 86 -1.56 -7.30 -6.25
CA PHE A 86 -0.51 -8.10 -5.62
C PHE A 86 0.86 -7.67 -6.20
N ALA A 87 1.85 -7.60 -5.31
CA ALA A 87 3.27 -7.78 -5.58
C ALA A 87 4.09 -6.64 -6.22
N VAL A 88 3.90 -5.39 -5.80
CA VAL A 88 4.86 -4.31 -6.12
C VAL A 88 5.80 -4.00 -4.96
N VAL A 89 5.32 -3.95 -3.71
CA VAL A 89 6.15 -3.54 -2.55
C VAL A 89 7.24 -4.57 -2.22
N ALA A 90 6.91 -5.87 -2.19
CA ALA A 90 7.90 -6.92 -1.93
C ALA A 90 8.90 -7.11 -3.09
N LEU A 91 8.46 -6.89 -4.34
CA LEU A 91 9.31 -7.08 -5.51
C LEU A 91 10.29 -5.90 -5.68
N LEU A 92 9.88 -4.65 -5.44
CA LEU A 92 10.77 -3.49 -5.54
C LEU A 92 11.93 -3.53 -4.52
N VAL A 93 11.68 -4.01 -3.31
CA VAL A 93 12.74 -4.21 -2.31
C VAL A 93 13.63 -5.41 -2.67
N ALA A 94 13.06 -6.51 -3.15
CA ALA A 94 13.81 -7.74 -3.43
C ALA A 94 14.60 -7.73 -4.76
N THR A 95 14.12 -7.07 -5.82
CA THR A 95 14.74 -7.13 -7.15
C THR A 95 15.54 -5.89 -7.55
N ARG A 96 15.34 -4.73 -6.90
CA ARG A 96 16.07 -3.48 -7.25
C ARG A 96 17.20 -3.13 -6.28
N TYR A 97 17.18 -3.64 -5.05
CA TYR A 97 18.19 -3.38 -4.03
C TYR A 97 18.71 -4.68 -3.46
N SER A 98 19.51 -5.43 -4.24
CA SER A 98 20.29 -6.56 -3.72
C SER A 98 21.31 -6.07 -2.68
N VAL A 99 20.87 -5.84 -1.45
CA VAL A 99 21.76 -5.71 -0.31
C VAL A 99 22.17 -7.12 0.08
N ARG A 100 23.39 -7.50 -0.31
CA ARG A 100 24.08 -8.70 0.19
C ARG A 100 24.44 -8.48 1.66
N ALA A 101 23.55 -8.83 2.57
CA ALA A 101 23.80 -9.03 4.01
C ALA A 101 22.49 -9.62 4.59
N PHE A 102 22.42 -10.68 5.40
CA PHE A 102 23.39 -11.38 6.22
C PHE A 102 22.70 -12.69 6.68
N GLY A 103 23.44 -13.80 6.78
CA GLY A 103 23.18 -14.88 7.74
C GLY A 103 22.01 -15.85 7.51
N SER A 104 22.35 -17.09 7.13
CA SER A 104 21.49 -18.27 7.28
C SER A 104 21.02 -18.41 8.74
N VAL A 105 19.71 -18.23 8.97
CA VAL A 105 19.06 -18.78 10.16
C VAL A 105 18.53 -20.15 9.77
N ARG A 106 19.18 -21.21 10.28
CA ARG A 106 18.64 -22.57 10.22
C ARG A 106 17.40 -22.63 11.09
N GLU A 107 16.28 -22.97 10.48
CA GLU A 107 15.08 -23.42 11.16
C GLU A 107 15.41 -24.73 11.90
N LYS A 108 15.18 -24.76 13.22
CA LYS A 108 15.16 -26.02 13.98
C LYS A 108 13.71 -26.51 14.05
N ALA A 109 13.57 -27.79 13.72
CA ALA A 109 12.37 -28.61 13.83
C ALA A 109 11.75 -28.61 15.23
#